data_AF-A0A957TVC0-F1
#
_entry.id   AF-A0A957TVC0-F1
#
_cell.length_a   1.000
_cell.length_b   1.000
_cell.length_c   1.000
_cell.angle_alpha   90.00
_cell.angle_beta   90.00
_cell.angle_gamma   90.00
#
_symmetry.space_group_name_H-M   'P 1'
#
loop_
_entity.id
_entity.type
_entity.pdbx_description
1 polymer ?
#
loop_
_entity_poly.entity_id
_entity_poly.type
_entity_poly.pdbx_seq_one_letter_code
_entity_poly.pdbx_strand_id
1 'polypeptide(L)' 'MQPICFACSDTIDKSATAICAEIADVARWREFSGYGPLPGIANATYEWRTADMVGSRIRVQNTDGSTHVEEITAWEP' A
#
# COMPACT_ATOMS: atom_id res chain seq x y z
N MET A 1 18.95 -14.39 -12.24
CA MET A 1 18.61 -14.18 -10.82
C MET A 1 17.14 -14.53 -10.65
N GLN A 2 16.79 -15.45 -9.76
CA GLN A 2 15.38 -15.79 -9.50
C GLN A 2 14.76 -14.74 -8.57
N PRO A 3 13.48 -14.36 -8.76
CA PRO A 3 12.77 -13.50 -7.82
C PRO A 3 12.67 -14.18 -6.45
N ILE A 4 12.83 -13.40 -5.37
CA ILE A 4 12.54 -13.86 -4.02
C ILE A 4 11.01 -13.82 -3.83
N CYS A 5 10.43 -14.95 -3.42
CA CYS A 5 9.03 -15.01 -2.98
C CYS A 5 8.99 -15.03 -1.45
N PHE A 6 8.18 -14.16 -0.86
CA PHE A 6 7.94 -14.07 0.58
C PHE A 6 6.43 -14.08 0.84
N ALA A 7 6.01 -14.75 1.91
CA ALA A 7 4.64 -14.74 2.39
C ALA A 7 4.62 -14.50 3.90
N CYS A 8 3.67 -13.68 4.35
CA CYS A 8 3.38 -13.47 5.76
C CYS A 8 1.86 -13.45 5.97
N SER A 9 1.43 -13.71 7.19
CA SER A 9 0.02 -13.71 7.58
C SER A 9 -0.11 -13.18 8.99
N ASP A 10 -1.15 -12.39 9.22
CA ASP A 10 -1.53 -11.90 10.55
C ASP A 10 -3.06 -11.89 10.68
N THR A 11 -3.57 -11.83 11.91
CA THR A 11 -5.02 -11.73 12.19
C THR A 11 -5.30 -10.40 12.88
N ILE A 12 -6.22 -9.63 12.29
CA ILE A 12 -6.63 -8.33 12.78
C ILE A 12 -8.11 -8.42 13.18
N ASP A 13 -8.47 -7.84 14.32
CA ASP A 13 -9.86 -7.77 14.79
C ASP A 13 -10.66 -6.70 14.02
N LYS A 14 -10.81 -6.91 12.70
CA LYS A 14 -11.53 -6.06 11.75
C LYS A 14 -12.19 -6.94 10.68
N SER A 15 -13.30 -6.49 10.13
CA SER A 15 -13.90 -7.14 8.96
C SER A 15 -13.02 -6.93 7.71
N ALA A 16 -13.17 -7.80 6.71
CA ALA A 16 -12.49 -7.66 5.42
C ALA A 16 -12.71 -6.28 4.81
N THR A 17 -13.96 -5.80 4.81
CA THR A 17 -14.31 -4.48 4.26
C THR A 17 -13.65 -3.34 5.02
N ALA A 18 -13.52 -3.45 6.35
CA ALA A 18 -12.83 -2.45 7.15
C ALA A 18 -11.32 -2.44 6.86
N ILE A 19 -10.70 -3.62 6.72
CA ILE A 19 -9.28 -3.75 6.34
C ILE A 19 -9.05 -3.12 4.96
N CYS A 20 -9.86 -3.48 3.97
CA CYS A 20 -9.78 -2.91 2.62
C CYS A 20 -10.00 -1.39 2.62
N ALA A 21 -10.94 -0.88 3.41
CA ALA A 21 -11.15 0.57 3.54
C ALA A 21 -9.90 1.29 4.08
N GLU A 22 -9.19 0.69 5.05
CA GLU A 22 -7.93 1.25 5.57
C GLU A 22 -6.78 1.16 4.56
N ILE A 23 -6.67 0.06 3.80
CA ILE A 23 -5.70 -0.06 2.71
C ILE A 23 -5.92 1.03 1.65
N ALA A 24 -7.18 1.33 1.33
CA ALA A 24 -7.55 2.37 0.37
C ALA A 24 -7.38 3.81 0.89
N ASP A 25 -7.18 4.00 2.19
CA ASP A 25 -6.90 5.30 2.79
C ASP A 25 -5.40 5.63 2.69
N VAL A 26 -4.99 6.07 1.49
CA VAL A 26 -3.58 6.38 1.19
C VAL A 26 -2.99 7.47 2.10
N ALA A 27 -3.83 8.32 2.72
CA ALA A 27 -3.34 9.30 3.68
C ALA A 27 -2.78 8.65 4.95
N ARG A 28 -3.26 7.45 5.31
CA ARG A 28 -2.76 6.67 6.46
C ARG A 28 -1.47 5.93 6.17
N TRP A 29 -1.06 5.79 4.92
CA TRP A 29 0.18 5.09 4.59
C TRP A 29 1.41 5.75 5.21
N ARG A 30 1.35 7.07 5.48
CA ARG A 30 2.37 7.81 6.24
C ARG A 30 2.55 7.33 7.69
N GLU A 31 1.63 6.53 8.23
CA GLU A 31 1.76 5.89 9.55
C GLU A 31 2.83 4.77 9.52
N PHE A 32 3.19 4.26 8.34
CA PHE A 32 4.25 3.28 8.20
C PHE A 32 5.64 3.91 8.38
N SER A 33 6.31 3.56 9.47
CA SER A 33 7.63 4.08 9.85
C SER A 33 8.81 3.31 9.23
N GLY A 34 8.56 2.31 8.39
CA GLY A 34 9.59 1.44 7.82
C GLY A 34 9.74 0.11 8.57
N TYR A 35 10.43 -0.84 7.93
CA TYR A 35 10.73 -2.15 8.51
C TYR A 35 12.01 -2.75 7.90
N GLY A 36 13.04 -2.93 8.73
CA GLY A 36 14.34 -3.42 8.27
C GLY A 36 14.93 -2.52 7.18
N PRO A 37 15.17 -3.01 5.94
CA PRO A 37 15.68 -2.20 4.84
C PRO A 37 14.60 -1.33 4.16
N LEU A 38 13.32 -1.51 4.49
CA LEU A 38 12.23 -0.75 3.88
C LEU A 38 12.10 0.62 4.57
N PRO A 39 12.20 1.74 3.84
CA PRO A 39 12.01 3.07 4.43
C PRO A 39 10.55 3.28 4.83
N GLY A 40 10.31 4.25 5.71
CA GLY A 40 8.95 4.72 5.99
C GLY A 40 8.36 5.47 4.79
N ILE A 41 7.06 5.69 4.82
CA ILE A 41 6.35 6.45 3.78
C ILE A 41 6.18 7.89 4.26
N ALA A 42 6.67 8.85 3.48
CA ALA A 42 6.50 10.27 3.76
C ALA A 42 5.16 10.79 3.25
N ASN A 43 4.76 10.37 2.05
CA ASN A 43 3.50 10.76 1.42
C ASN A 43 3.03 9.70 0.42
N ALA A 44 1.71 9.53 0.29
CA ALA A 44 1.09 8.71 -0.73
C ALA A 44 -0.19 9.39 -1.24
N THR A 45 -0.35 9.41 -2.56
CA THR A 45 -1.51 10.04 -3.22
C THR A 45 -1.92 9.25 -4.45
N TYR A 46 -3.23 9.14 -4.68
CA TYR A 46 -3.74 8.61 -5.94
C TYR A 46 -3.34 9.53 -7.10
N GLU A 47 -2.68 8.96 -8.11
CA GLU A 47 -2.55 9.61 -9.43
C GLU A 47 -3.89 9.56 -10.15
N TRP A 48 -4.56 8.41 -10.06
CA TRP A 48 -5.93 8.20 -10.48
C TRP A 48 -6.52 7.03 -9.71
N ARG A 49 -7.81 7.12 -9.41
CA ARG A 49 -8.56 6.12 -8.65
C ARG A 49 -9.75 5.65 -9.48
N THR A 50 -9.80 4.36 -9.76
CA THR A 50 -10.92 3.71 -10.45
C THR A 50 -12.07 3.44 -9.49
N ALA A 51 -13.27 3.22 -10.02
CA ALA A 51 -14.45 2.96 -9.20
C ALA A 51 -14.40 1.58 -8.52
N ASP A 52 -13.82 0.59 -9.19
CA ASP A 52 -13.64 -0.79 -8.75
C ASP A 52 -12.26 -1.05 -8.10
N MET A 53 -11.48 0.02 -7.87
CA MET A 53 -10.12 0.02 -7.31
C MET A 53 -9.05 -0.63 -8.18
N VAL A 54 -9.35 -1.70 -8.90
CA VAL A 54 -8.40 -2.35 -9.81
C VAL A 54 -7.95 -1.37 -10.90
N GLY A 55 -6.64 -1.30 -11.14
CA GLY A 55 -6.00 -0.34 -12.03
C GLY A 55 -5.72 1.03 -11.40
N SER A 56 -6.24 1.33 -10.20
CA SER A 56 -5.87 2.56 -9.48
C SER A 56 -4.36 2.62 -9.26
N ARG A 57 -3.77 3.81 -9.44
CA ARG A 57 -2.32 4.02 -9.23
C ARG A 57 -2.07 5.02 -8.13
N ILE A 58 -1.11 4.68 -7.27
CA ILE A 58 -0.71 5.48 -6.12
C ILE A 58 0.75 5.89 -6.29
N ARG A 59 1.02 7.19 -6.28
CA ARG A 59 2.38 7.71 -6.19
C ARG A 59 2.78 7.76 -4.73
N VAL A 60 3.93 7.17 -4.42
CA VAL A 60 4.49 7.08 -3.08
C VAL A 60 5.84 7.79 -3.04
N GLN A 61 6.07 8.56 -1.99
CA GLN A 61 7.36 9.12 -1.64
C GLN A 61 7.75 8.58 -0.27
N ASN A 62 8.95 8.00 -0.18
CA ASN A 62 9.51 7.45 1.04
C ASN A 62 10.26 8.52 1.83
N THR A 63 10.50 8.25 3.12
CA THR A 63 11.22 9.16 4.02
C THR A 63 12.69 9.37 3.65
N ASP A 64 13.29 8.45 2.89
CA ASP A 64 14.65 8.57 2.36
C ASP A 64 14.73 9.40 1.05
N GLY A 65 13.59 9.90 0.57
CA GLY A 65 13.47 10.69 -0.65
C GLY A 65 13.29 9.85 -1.92
N SER A 66 13.35 8.52 -1.84
CA SER A 66 13.01 7.65 -2.98
C SER A 66 11.51 7.72 -3.29
N THR A 67 11.16 7.44 -4.55
CA THR A 67 9.76 7.50 -5.02
C THR A 67 9.43 6.31 -5.91
N HIS A 68 8.18 5.87 -5.87
CA HIS A 68 7.67 4.81 -6.71
C HIS A 68 6.17 4.99 -6.99
N VAL A 69 5.65 4.17 -7.91
CA VAL A 69 4.22 4.09 -8.21
C VAL A 69 3.76 2.66 -7.98
N GLU A 70 2.69 2.51 -7.22
CA GLU A 70 2.02 1.23 -6.97
C GLU A 70 0.72 1.16 -7.76
N GLU A 71 0.33 -0.06 -8.13
CA GLU A 71 -0.91 -0.34 -8.85
C GLU A 71 -1.70 -1.41 -8.11
N ILE A 72 -3.00 -1.17 -7.94
CA ILE A 72 -3.91 -2.16 -7.38
C ILE A 72 -4.29 -3.13 -8.49
N THR A 73 -3.82 -4.38 -8.41
CA THR A 73 -4.08 -5.41 -9.43
C THR A 73 -5.24 -6.35 -9.08
N ALA A 74 -5.62 -6.39 -7.80
CA ALA A 74 -6.75 -7.17 -7.29
C ALA A 74 -7.41 -6.43 -6.11
N TRP A 75 -8.73 -6.57 -5.98
CA TRP A 75 -9.49 -5.94 -4.91
C TRP A 75 -10.73 -6.75 -4.55
N GLU A 76 -10.79 -7.26 -3.33
CA GLU A 76 -11.88 -8.10 -2.81
C GLU A 76 -12.20 -7.67 -1.36
N PRO A 77 -13.08 -6.66 -1.18
CA PRO A 77 -13.46 -6.11 0.12
C PRO A 77 -14.49 -6.95 0.89
#